data_AF-D0DVV8-F1
#
_entry.id   AF-D0DVV8-F1
#
_cell.length_a   1.000
_cell.length_b   1.000
_cell.length_c   1.000
_cell.angle_alpha   90.00
_cell.angle_beta   90.00
_cell.angle_gamma   90.00
#
_symmetry.space_group_name_H-M   'P 1'
#
loop_
_entity.id
_entity.type
_entity.pdbx_description
1 polymer ?
#
loop_
_entity_poly.entity_id
_entity_poly.type
_entity_poly.pdbx_seq_one_letter_code
_entity_poly.pdbx_strand_id
1 'polypeptide(L)'
;MTLREYQLRLEAYQIRRVNEQENLAILAWWIQSVQATKGSPKHPKPVFGEFQDFFDVQKQIDQVRSVFEADYKPHSHTTRVIDRANIFNRRLEEFKKLKAAGKIIPWKERGMDNGGKL
;
A
#
# COMPACT_ATOMS: atom_id res chain seq x y z
N MET A 1 -7.78 -9.65 -37.14
CA MET A 1 -7.27 -9.41 -35.78
C MET A 1 -5.87 -8.84 -35.90
N THR A 2 -5.62 -7.63 -35.40
CA THR A 2 -4.30 -6.99 -35.46
C THR A 2 -3.41 -7.44 -34.29
N LEU A 3 -2.08 -7.24 -34.39
CA LEU A 3 -1.16 -7.54 -33.29
C LEU A 3 -1.53 -6.78 -32.00
N ARG A 4 -1.94 -5.52 -32.16
CA ARG A 4 -2.43 -4.69 -31.05
C ARG A 4 -3.69 -5.27 -30.41
N GLU A 5 -4.67 -5.68 -31.21
CA GLU A 5 -5.88 -6.35 -30.68
C GLU A 5 -5.56 -7.65 -29.97
N TYR A 6 -4.59 -8.42 -30.49
CA TYR A 6 -4.14 -9.65 -29.83
C TYR A 6 -3.52 -9.37 -28.47
N GLN A 7 -2.62 -8.38 -28.37
CA GLN A 7 -2.00 -7.99 -27.11
C GLN A 7 -3.04 -7.52 -26.08
N LEU A 8 -4.01 -6.70 -26.50
CA LEU A 8 -5.11 -6.25 -25.62
C LEU A 8 -5.96 -7.42 -25.12
N ARG A 9 -6.29 -8.39 -25.99
CA ARG A 9 -7.04 -9.58 -25.59
C ARG A 9 -6.23 -10.47 -24.64
N LEU A 10 -4.93 -10.58 -24.86
CA LEU A 10 -4.04 -11.38 -24.04
C LEU A 10 -3.86 -10.75 -22.65
N GLU A 11 -3.70 -9.43 -22.58
CA GLU A 11 -3.73 -8.66 -21.33
C GLU A 11 -5.04 -8.89 -20.57
N ALA A 12 -6.19 -8.71 -21.22
CA ALA A 12 -7.50 -8.91 -20.60
C ALA A 12 -7.68 -10.35 -20.09
N TYR A 13 -7.18 -11.34 -20.84
CA TYR A 13 -7.19 -12.74 -20.42
C TYR A 13 -6.33 -12.97 -19.16
N GLN A 14 -5.14 -12.37 -19.09
CA GLN A 14 -4.29 -12.46 -17.90
C GLN A 14 -4.94 -11.80 -16.68
N ILE A 15 -5.55 -10.62 -16.85
CA ILE A 15 -6.30 -9.96 -15.78
C ILE A 15 -7.46 -10.85 -15.30
N ARG A 16 -8.20 -11.48 -16.22
CA ARG A 16 -9.27 -12.42 -15.85
C ARG A 16 -8.73 -13.60 -15.02
N ARG A 17 -7.56 -14.13 -15.37
CA ARG A 17 -6.89 -15.18 -14.58
C ARG A 17 -6.50 -14.72 -13.19
N VAL A 18 -6.08 -13.47 -13.02
CA VAL A 18 -5.83 -12.89 -11.68
C VAL A 18 -7.12 -12.87 -10.85
N ASN A 19 -8.27 -12.53 -11.44
CA ASN A 19 -9.55 -12.58 -10.74
C ASN A 19 -9.96 -14.02 -10.36
N GLU A 20 -9.68 -15.00 -11.22
CA GLU A 20 -9.88 -16.42 -10.89
C GLU A 20 -8.98 -16.84 -9.70
N GLN A 21 -7.73 -16.39 -9.68
CA GLN A 21 -6.80 -16.62 -8.58
C GLN A 21 -7.26 -15.92 -7.29
N GLU A 22 -7.82 -14.71 -7.36
CA GLU A 22 -8.41 -14.02 -6.21
C GLU A 22 -9.52 -14.87 -5.58
N ASN A 23 -10.43 -15.44 -6.38
CA ASN A 23 -11.49 -16.30 -5.86
C ASN A 23 -10.93 -17.55 -5.15
N LEU A 24 -9.90 -18.17 -5.74
CA LEU A 24 -9.20 -19.30 -5.11
C LEU A 24 -8.47 -18.88 -3.83
N ALA A 25 -7.85 -17.70 -3.84
CA ALA A 25 -7.17 -17.13 -2.70
C ALA A 25 -8.16 -16.81 -1.56
N ILE A 26 -9.36 -16.31 -1.87
CA ILE A 26 -10.42 -16.11 -0.89
C ILE A 26 -10.77 -17.44 -0.24
N LEU A 27 -11.02 -18.49 -1.03
CA LEU A 27 -11.30 -19.83 -0.47
C LEU A 27 -10.15 -20.33 0.41
N ALA A 28 -8.90 -20.19 -0.05
CA ALA A 28 -7.72 -20.56 0.73
C ALA A 28 -7.60 -19.74 2.02
N TRP A 29 -7.92 -18.45 1.99
CA TRP A 29 -7.94 -17.55 3.14
C TRP A 29 -8.93 -18.02 4.19
N TRP A 30 -10.15 -18.38 3.79
CA TRP A 30 -11.16 -18.94 4.70
C TRP A 30 -10.69 -20.25 5.34
N ILE A 31 -10.05 -21.13 4.56
CA ILE A 31 -9.50 -22.39 5.08
C ILE A 31 -8.31 -22.12 6.03
N GLN A 32 -7.41 -21.22 5.67
CA GLN A 32 -6.15 -20.96 6.38
C GLN A 32 -6.34 -20.12 7.65
N SER A 33 -7.27 -19.16 7.66
CA SER A 33 -7.57 -18.29 8.80
C SER A 33 -7.93 -19.07 10.08
N VAL A 34 -8.37 -20.32 9.95
CA VAL A 34 -8.66 -21.24 11.05
C VAL A 34 -7.38 -21.80 11.71
N GLN A 35 -6.25 -21.85 11.00
CA GLN A 35 -5.07 -22.64 11.42
C GLN A 35 -3.77 -21.83 11.53
N ALA A 36 -3.61 -20.74 10.76
CA ALA A 36 -2.37 -19.99 10.69
C ALA A 36 -2.31 -18.89 11.77
N THR A 37 -1.95 -19.28 12.99
CA THR A 37 -1.65 -18.33 14.07
C THR A 37 -0.16 -18.31 14.41
N LYS A 38 0.35 -17.14 14.76
CA LYS A 38 1.70 -16.87 15.27
C LYS A 38 1.62 -16.36 16.70
N GLY A 39 2.71 -16.51 17.44
CA GLY A 39 2.81 -16.04 18.83
C GLY A 39 2.63 -17.16 19.85
N SER A 40 2.32 -16.77 21.08
CA SER A 40 2.18 -17.73 22.19
C SER A 40 0.88 -18.52 22.08
N PRO A 41 0.83 -19.80 22.50
CA PRO A 41 -0.41 -20.57 22.61
C PRO A 41 -1.51 -19.88 23.43
N LYS A 42 -1.14 -19.00 24.37
CA LYS A 42 -2.09 -18.24 25.20
C LYS A 42 -2.66 -17.00 24.50
N HIS A 43 -1.95 -16.45 23.53
CA HIS A 43 -2.35 -15.24 22.79
C HIS A 43 -1.99 -15.37 21.31
N PRO A 44 -2.62 -16.32 20.60
CA PRO A 44 -2.37 -16.52 19.19
C PRO A 44 -2.84 -15.28 18.40
N LYS A 45 -2.00 -14.81 17.48
CA LYS A 45 -2.34 -13.76 16.52
C LYS A 45 -2.38 -14.35 15.12
N PRO A 46 -3.33 -13.95 14.25
CA PRO A 46 -3.29 -14.35 12.85
C PRO A 46 -1.94 -14.02 12.20
N VAL A 47 -1.43 -14.91 11.34
CA VAL A 47 -0.17 -14.66 10.60
C VAL A 47 -0.32 -13.44 9.69
N PHE A 48 -1.46 -13.36 9.00
CA PHE A 48 -1.89 -12.30 8.12
C PHE A 48 -3.03 -11.53 8.80
N GLY A 49 -2.99 -10.20 8.80
CA GLY A 49 -4.01 -9.38 9.47
C GLY A 49 -5.23 -9.16 8.57
N GLU A 50 -4.98 -8.97 7.28
CA GLU A 50 -6.00 -8.72 6.27
C GLU A 50 -5.79 -9.64 5.07
N PHE A 51 -6.84 -9.83 4.25
CA PHE A 51 -6.74 -10.64 3.03
C PHE A 51 -5.67 -10.11 2.06
N GLN A 52 -5.50 -8.78 1.98
CA GLN A 52 -4.49 -8.16 1.11
C GLN A 52 -3.05 -8.57 1.49
N ASP A 53 -2.80 -8.90 2.76
CA ASP A 53 -1.49 -9.40 3.20
C ASP A 53 -1.23 -10.83 2.68
N PHE A 54 -2.29 -11.59 2.45
CA PHE A 54 -2.23 -12.94 1.89
C PHE A 54 -2.20 -12.93 0.36
N PHE A 55 -3.07 -12.15 -0.27
CA PHE A 55 -3.15 -12.02 -1.73
C PHE A 55 -3.46 -10.58 -2.15
N ASP A 56 -2.43 -9.87 -2.63
CA ASP A 56 -2.56 -8.51 -3.16
C ASP A 56 -2.97 -8.56 -4.64
N VAL A 57 -4.28 -8.54 -4.89
CA VAL A 57 -4.87 -8.59 -6.25
C VAL A 57 -4.35 -7.44 -7.12
N GLN A 58 -4.30 -6.23 -6.54
CA GLN A 58 -3.86 -5.05 -7.26
C GLN A 58 -2.40 -5.19 -7.69
N LYS A 59 -1.53 -5.76 -6.84
CA LYS A 59 -0.15 -6.06 -7.21
C LYS A 59 -0.05 -7.05 -8.37
N GLN A 60 -0.91 -8.06 -8.43
CA GLN A 60 -0.93 -9.01 -9.56
C GLN A 60 -1.40 -8.33 -10.85
N ILE A 61 -2.44 -7.48 -10.78
CA ILE A 61 -2.90 -6.68 -11.92
C ILE A 61 -1.80 -5.72 -12.38
N ASP A 62 -1.12 -5.05 -11.44
CA ASP A 62 -0.04 -4.13 -11.73
C ASP A 62 1.12 -4.83 -12.47
N GLN A 63 1.44 -6.07 -12.08
CA GLN A 63 2.45 -6.90 -12.77
C GLN A 63 2.02 -7.21 -14.20
N VAL A 64 0.76 -7.61 -14.42
CA VAL A 64 0.24 -7.87 -15.76
C VAL A 64 0.35 -6.60 -16.61
N ARG A 65 -0.22 -5.48 -16.13
CA ARG A 65 -0.22 -4.22 -16.89
C ARG A 65 1.18 -3.71 -17.20
N SER A 66 2.13 -3.84 -16.28
CA SER A 66 3.53 -3.43 -16.52
C SER A 66 4.21 -4.15 -17.69
N VAL A 67 3.70 -5.31 -18.12
CA VAL A 67 4.23 -6.05 -19.28
C VAL A 67 3.64 -5.53 -20.60
N PHE A 68 2.40 -5.04 -20.60
CA PHE A 68 1.69 -4.59 -21.80
C PHE A 68 1.75 -3.08 -22.02
N GLU A 69 1.84 -2.32 -20.95
CA GLU A 69 1.79 -0.86 -20.93
C GLU A 69 3.13 -0.29 -20.43
N ALA A 70 3.91 0.34 -21.32
CA ALA A 70 5.25 0.85 -20.99
C ALA A 70 5.24 1.99 -19.96
N ASP A 71 4.22 2.85 -19.99
CA ASP A 71 4.09 4.02 -19.11
C ASP A 71 3.21 3.74 -17.87
N TYR A 72 2.95 2.46 -17.58
CA TYR A 72 2.09 2.07 -16.47
C TYR A 72 2.70 2.40 -15.11
N LYS A 73 1.91 3.04 -14.25
CA LYS A 73 2.28 3.32 -12.87
C LYS A 73 1.52 2.37 -11.95
N PRO A 74 2.21 1.51 -11.17
CA PRO A 74 1.55 0.60 -10.25
C PRO A 74 0.89 1.37 -9.09
N HIS A 75 -0.28 0.90 -8.66
CA HIS A 75 -1.07 1.51 -7.58
C HIS A 75 -1.32 0.54 -6.41
N SER A 76 -0.61 -0.58 -6.37
CA SER A 76 -0.73 -1.61 -5.32
C SER A 76 -0.60 -1.05 -3.90
N HIS A 77 -1.16 -1.78 -2.94
CA HIS A 77 -1.05 -1.43 -1.53
C HIS A 77 0.42 -1.27 -1.11
N THR A 78 1.28 -2.18 -1.57
CA THR A 78 2.72 -2.14 -1.31
C THR A 78 3.36 -0.85 -1.84
N THR A 79 3.04 -0.42 -3.06
CA THR A 79 3.54 0.83 -3.64
C THR A 79 3.14 2.04 -2.79
N ARG A 80 1.88 2.09 -2.34
CA ARG A 80 1.39 3.17 -1.47
C ARG A 80 2.12 3.25 -0.13
N VAL A 81 2.45 2.10 0.47
CA VAL A 81 3.20 2.05 1.74
C VAL A 81 4.60 2.60 1.56
N ILE A 82 5.28 2.22 0.47
CA ILE A 82 6.62 2.72 0.11
C ILE A 82 6.57 4.25 -0.10
N ASP A 83 5.56 4.75 -0.81
CA ASP A 83 5.39 6.19 -1.05
C ASP A 83 5.23 6.97 0.26
N ARG A 84 4.43 6.46 1.21
CA ARG A 84 4.24 7.09 2.52
C ARG A 84 5.55 7.18 3.30
N ALA A 85 6.36 6.10 3.31
CA ALA A 85 7.65 6.09 3.98
C ALA A 85 8.61 7.13 3.36
N ASN A 86 8.65 7.20 2.03
CA ASN A 86 9.46 8.19 1.32
C ASN A 86 9.00 9.63 1.60
N ILE A 87 7.69 9.88 1.58
CA ILE A 87 7.11 11.17 1.94
C ILE A 87 7.49 11.54 3.38
N PHE A 88 7.36 10.60 4.32
CA PHE A 88 7.72 10.84 5.72
C PHE A 88 9.20 11.21 5.88
N ASN A 89 10.09 10.46 5.24
CA ASN A 89 11.53 10.74 5.27
C ASN A 89 11.86 12.13 4.72
N ARG A 90 11.23 12.52 3.60
CA ARG A 90 11.36 13.88 3.05
C ARG A 90 10.88 14.95 4.04
N ARG A 91 9.71 14.76 4.64
CA ARG A 91 9.16 15.69 5.64
C ARG A 91 10.04 15.78 6.88
N LEU A 92 10.65 14.68 7.30
CA LEU A 92 11.59 14.65 8.42
C LEU A 92 12.85 15.47 8.12
N GLU A 93 13.40 15.35 6.91
CA GLU A 93 14.54 16.17 6.49
C GLU A 93 14.18 17.66 6.37
N GLU A 94 13.01 17.99 5.80
CA GLU A 94 12.48 19.36 5.77
C GLU A 94 12.35 19.91 7.20
N PHE A 95 11.80 19.13 8.13
CA PHE A 95 11.68 19.50 9.53
C PHE A 95 13.04 19.75 10.19
N LYS A 96 14.02 18.86 9.99
CA LYS A 96 15.39 19.05 10.51
C LYS A 96 16.01 20.36 10.02
N LYS A 97 15.86 20.67 8.72
CA LYS A 97 16.37 21.93 8.13
C LYS A 97 15.68 23.16 8.73
N LEU A 98 14.36 23.14 8.84
CA LEU A 98 13.60 24.24 9.41
C LEU A 98 13.93 24.45 10.89
N LYS A 99 14.14 23.37 11.65
CA LYS A 99 14.56 23.41 13.04
C LYS A 99 15.95 24.03 13.18
N ALA A 100 16.91 23.59 12.36
CA ALA A 100 18.26 24.15 12.33
C ALA A 100 18.27 25.64 11.94
N ALA A 101 17.37 26.06 11.04
CA ALA A 101 17.21 27.45 10.63
C ALA A 101 16.45 28.32 11.65
N GLY A 102 16.01 27.78 12.79
CA GLY A 102 15.25 28.50 13.81
C GLY A 102 13.84 28.92 13.38
N LYS A 103 13.33 28.39 12.26
CA LYS A 103 12.01 28.76 11.70
C LYS A 103 10.84 27.98 12.29
N ILE A 104 11.11 27.09 13.24
CA ILE A 104 10.08 26.30 13.93
C ILE A 104 9.84 26.90 15.29
N ILE A 105 8.67 27.51 15.48
CA ILE A 105 8.21 28.03 16.76
C ILE A 105 7.63 26.84 17.56
N PRO A 106 8.21 26.49 18.73
CA PRO A 106 7.66 25.50 19.63
C PRO A 106 6.19 25.79 19.99
N TRP A 107 5.38 24.76 20.14
CA TRP A 107 3.96 24.94 20.44
C TRP A 107 3.69 25.77 21.71
N LYS A 108 4.56 25.63 22.72
CA LYS A 108 4.52 26.42 23.96
C LYS A 108 4.71 27.92 23.75
N GLU A 109 5.39 28.32 22.68
CA GLU A 109 5.72 29.72 22.37
C GLU A 109 4.70 30.36 21.41
N ARG A 110 3.85 29.57 20.76
CA ARG A 110 2.80 30.07 19.84
C ARG A 110 1.61 30.76 20.54
N GLY A 111 1.51 30.67 21.86
CA GLY A 111 0.40 31.22 22.66
C GLY A 111 0.72 32.48 23.47
N MET A 112 1.92 33.05 23.33
CA MET A 112 2.38 34.20 24.13
C MET A 112 2.13 35.56 23.47
N ASP A 113 1.36 35.64 22.37
CA ASP A 113 1.12 36.90 21.63
C ASP A 113 -0.32 37.07 21.12
N ASN A 114 -1.32 36.55 21.84
CA ASN A 114 -2.70 37.00 21.63
C ASN A 114 -3.47 36.98 22.94
N GLY A 115 -3.53 38.16 23.57
CA GLY A 115 -4.59 38.53 24.50
C GLY A 115 -5.94 38.58 23.79
N GLY A 116 -6.49 37.42 23.47
CA GLY A 116 -7.88 37.26 23.00
C GLY A 116 -8.75 36.83 24.17
N LYS A 117 -9.40 37.79 24.81
CA LYS A 117 -10.52 37.57 25.74
C LYS A 117 -11.55 36.63 25.12
N LEU A 118 -11.94 35.59 25.85
CA LEU A 118 -13.30 35.06 25.91
C LEU A 118 -13.66 34.92 27.39
#